data_AF-A0A368ZUJ2-F1
#
_entry.id   AF-A0A368ZUJ2-F1
#
_cell.length_a   1.000
_cell.length_b   1.000
_cell.length_c   1.000
_cell.angle_alpha   90.00
_cell.angle_beta   90.00
_cell.angle_gamma   90.00
#
_symmetry.space_group_name_H-M   'P 1'
#
loop_
_entity.id
_entity.type
_entity.pdbx_description
1 polymer ?
#
loop_
_entity_poly.entity_id
_entity_poly.type
_entity_poly.pdbx_seq_one_letter_code
_entity_poly.pdbx_strand_id
1 'polypeptide(L)'
;MARKANIAREEIHQACWDLIEKNHFPNIPRLTEYFLQKDGRRCSNTTFLNAITDWEETYKEQQQNELSELNDVLLPVFKRFSREVTQNLGKLLDEKSSDIEQHQKLKQEATQSGYLSLSSALIELQTAHDTLTSEHKKVCNEAESLRQKLAFSEQRYQEVIAQNSVLTNQLKQEQKESTEFRINLAQKEVDLAKQDNQLIKLTEENVKLTVLLEEHQNDKTADEAKKWQEMTKKLDALTSSMKTTQRKDRGPKQ
;
A
#
# COMPACT_ATOMS: atom_id res chain seq x y z
N MET A 1 -64.99 95.81 83.09
CA MET A 1 -64.18 95.30 84.21
C MET A 1 -63.82 93.85 83.91
N ALA A 2 -62.62 93.59 83.38
CA ALA A 2 -62.21 92.26 82.93
C ALA A 2 -61.71 91.43 84.13
N ARG A 3 -62.33 90.28 84.39
CA ARG A 3 -61.85 89.32 85.39
C ARG A 3 -60.49 88.78 84.91
N LYS A 4 -59.42 88.98 85.69
CA LYS A 4 -58.15 88.26 85.54
C LYS A 4 -58.39 86.79 85.89
N ALA A 5 -58.89 86.02 84.93
CA ALA A 5 -58.83 84.56 85.01
C ALA A 5 -57.46 84.14 84.48
N ASN A 6 -56.62 83.58 85.34
CA ASN A 6 -55.31 83.09 84.95
C ASN A 6 -55.49 81.94 83.94
N ILE A 7 -54.80 82.01 82.80
CA ILE A 7 -54.71 80.90 81.85
C ILE A 7 -53.66 79.92 82.41
N ALA A 8 -54.03 78.65 82.56
CA ALA A 8 -53.13 77.63 83.07
C ALA A 8 -52.07 77.23 82.02
N ARG A 9 -50.94 76.68 82.47
CA ARG A 9 -49.82 76.32 81.58
C ARG A 9 -50.24 75.23 80.59
N GLU A 10 -51.02 74.26 81.08
CA GLU A 10 -51.56 73.14 80.34
C GLU A 10 -52.52 73.61 79.24
N GLU A 11 -53.30 74.66 79.50
CA GLU A 11 -54.16 75.28 78.48
C GLU A 11 -53.33 75.92 77.36
N ILE A 12 -52.20 76.55 77.71
CA ILE A 12 -51.28 77.14 76.71
C ILE A 12 -50.62 76.04 75.88
N HIS A 13 -50.18 74.94 76.50
CA HIS A 13 -49.60 73.80 75.79
C HIS A 13 -50.61 73.17 74.82
N GLN A 14 -51.87 72.98 75.25
CA GLN A 14 -52.93 72.49 74.36
C GLN A 14 -53.18 73.45 73.19
N ALA A 15 -53.19 74.75 73.44
CA ALA A 15 -53.31 75.75 72.38
C ALA A 15 -52.13 75.71 71.40
N CYS A 16 -50.91 75.44 71.87
CA CYS A 16 -49.75 75.24 71.01
C CYS A 16 -49.91 74.01 70.10
N TRP A 17 -50.42 72.89 70.63
CA TRP A 17 -50.75 71.70 69.83
C TRP A 17 -51.83 71.98 68.78
N ASP A 18 -52.94 72.60 69.18
CA ASP A 18 -54.04 72.96 68.26
C ASP A 18 -53.57 73.93 67.15
N LEU A 19 -52.61 74.81 67.45
CA LEU A 19 -52.03 75.73 66.46
C LEU A 19 -51.14 74.98 65.45
N ILE A 20 -50.33 74.02 65.90
CA ILE A 20 -49.52 73.18 65.01
C ILE A 20 -50.39 72.31 64.11
N GLU A 21 -51.48 71.72 64.61
CA GLU A 21 -52.44 70.97 63.78
C GLU A 21 -53.03 71.83 62.66
N LYS A 22 -53.16 73.15 62.90
CA LYS A 22 -53.61 74.13 61.90
C LYS A 22 -52.47 74.70 61.05
N ASN A 23 -51.26 74.15 61.11
CA ASN A 23 -50.05 74.65 60.44
C ASN A 23 -49.61 76.07 60.85
N HIS A 24 -49.93 76.48 62.07
CA HIS A 24 -49.51 77.77 62.62
C HIS A 24 -48.49 77.56 63.75
N PHE A 25 -47.28 78.08 63.58
CA PHE A 25 -46.29 78.10 64.67
C PHE A 25 -46.81 78.87 65.90
N PRO A 26 -46.79 78.30 67.11
CA PRO A 26 -47.23 78.98 68.31
C PRO A 26 -46.27 80.09 68.68
N ASN A 27 -46.78 81.31 68.80
CA ASN A 27 -46.04 82.47 69.28
C ASN A 27 -46.95 83.34 70.14
N ILE A 28 -46.37 84.27 70.91
CA ILE A 28 -47.12 85.09 71.86
C ILE A 28 -48.30 85.82 71.18
N PRO A 29 -48.16 86.47 70.02
CA PRO A 29 -49.30 87.08 69.32
C PRO A 29 -50.42 86.10 68.97
N ARG A 30 -50.08 84.92 68.42
CA ARG A 30 -51.07 83.91 68.00
C ARG A 30 -51.76 83.24 69.16
N LEU A 31 -51.06 82.97 70.25
CA LEU A 31 -51.68 82.45 71.48
C LEU A 31 -52.56 83.50 72.14
N THR A 32 -52.13 84.76 72.14
CA THR A 32 -52.95 85.87 72.64
C THR A 32 -54.24 85.99 71.83
N GLU A 33 -54.16 85.87 70.50
CA GLU A 33 -55.33 85.87 69.62
C GLU A 33 -56.20 84.62 69.82
N TYR A 34 -55.59 83.43 69.95
CA TYR A 34 -56.30 82.16 70.20
C TYR A 34 -57.15 82.24 71.48
N PHE A 35 -56.59 82.71 72.60
CA PHE A 35 -57.36 82.87 73.85
C PHE A 35 -58.34 84.05 73.79
N LEU A 36 -57.97 85.14 73.10
CA LEU A 36 -58.89 86.27 72.90
C LEU A 36 -60.14 85.86 72.12
N GLN A 37 -60.00 85.02 71.10
CA GLN A 37 -61.11 84.50 70.30
C GLN A 37 -61.90 83.41 71.04
N LYS A 38 -61.23 82.57 71.84
CA LYS A 38 -61.86 81.44 72.54
C LYS A 38 -62.69 81.87 73.75
N ASP A 39 -62.15 82.72 74.61
CA ASP A 39 -62.77 83.08 75.90
C ASP A 39 -62.49 84.51 76.38
N GLY A 40 -61.74 85.31 75.61
CA GLY A 40 -61.44 86.70 75.90
C GLY A 40 -60.39 86.90 77.01
N ARG A 41 -59.75 85.84 77.52
CA ARG A 41 -58.72 85.93 78.57
C ARG A 41 -57.40 86.46 78.02
N ARG A 42 -56.60 87.08 78.90
CA ARG A 42 -55.25 87.57 78.58
C ARG A 42 -54.26 87.04 79.61
N CYS A 43 -53.09 86.59 79.15
CA CYS A 43 -51.96 86.20 79.99
C CYS A 43 -50.78 87.15 79.80
N SER A 44 -49.80 87.09 80.70
CA SER A 44 -48.56 87.85 80.55
C SER A 44 -47.67 87.24 79.46
N ASN A 45 -46.92 88.08 78.75
CA ASN A 45 -45.98 87.62 77.73
C ASN A 45 -44.92 86.68 78.30
N THR A 46 -44.48 86.90 79.55
CA THR A 46 -43.51 86.03 80.23
C THR A 46 -44.10 84.64 80.50
N THR A 47 -45.37 84.56 80.90
CA THR A 47 -46.06 83.29 81.10
C THR A 47 -46.25 82.54 79.78
N PHE A 48 -46.63 83.23 78.70
CA PHE A 48 -46.69 82.63 77.38
C PHE A 48 -45.32 82.16 76.91
N LEU A 49 -44.28 82.98 77.04
CA LEU A 49 -42.93 82.61 76.61
C LEU A 49 -42.44 81.35 77.34
N ASN A 50 -42.55 81.30 78.66
CA ASN A 50 -42.14 80.14 79.45
C ASN A 50 -42.97 78.88 79.16
N ALA A 51 -44.23 79.01 78.76
CA ALA A 51 -45.06 77.86 78.37
C ALA A 51 -44.77 77.41 76.92
N ILE A 52 -44.47 78.35 76.01
CA ILE A 52 -44.05 78.04 74.65
C ILE A 52 -42.72 77.31 74.67
N THR A 53 -41.73 77.78 75.44
CA THR A 53 -40.41 77.16 75.51
C THR A 53 -40.48 75.72 76.04
N ASP A 54 -41.21 75.47 77.13
CA ASP A 54 -41.39 74.11 77.66
C ASP A 54 -42.14 73.19 76.67
N TRP A 55 -43.15 73.74 75.98
CA TRP A 55 -43.84 73.01 74.92
C TRP A 55 -42.91 72.70 73.73
N GLU A 56 -42.05 73.65 73.32
CA GLU A 56 -41.08 73.45 72.24
C GLU A 56 -40.06 72.35 72.58
N GLU A 57 -39.61 72.28 73.84
CA GLU A 57 -38.76 71.19 74.32
C GLU A 57 -39.48 69.85 74.25
N THR A 58 -40.72 69.78 74.76
CA THR A 58 -41.55 68.57 74.72
C THR A 58 -41.83 68.12 73.27
N TYR A 59 -42.10 69.07 72.38
CA TYR A 59 -42.34 68.81 70.96
C TYR A 59 -41.09 68.25 70.26
N LYS A 60 -39.91 68.83 70.53
CA LYS A 60 -38.63 68.32 70.00
C LYS A 60 -38.33 66.92 70.49
N GLU A 61 -38.59 66.64 71.77
CA GLU A 61 -38.42 65.28 72.33
C GLU A 61 -39.36 64.28 71.65
N GLN A 62 -40.64 64.62 71.45
CA GLN A 62 -41.58 63.75 70.76
C GLN A 62 -41.17 63.49 69.31
N GLN A 63 -40.77 64.51 68.55
CA GLN A 63 -40.29 64.35 67.17
C GLN A 63 -39.02 63.50 67.09
N GLN A 64 -38.08 63.69 68.03
CA GLN A 64 -36.87 62.90 68.09
C GLN A 64 -37.17 61.43 68.42
N ASN A 65 -38.13 61.19 69.32
CA ASN A 65 -38.57 59.84 69.68
C ASN A 65 -39.25 59.15 68.50
N GLU A 66 -40.20 59.78 67.81
CA GLU A 66 -40.87 59.23 66.62
C GLU A 66 -39.86 58.85 65.51
N LEU A 67 -38.86 59.71 65.27
CA LEU A 67 -37.79 59.42 64.31
C LEU A 67 -36.91 58.25 64.76
N SER A 68 -36.60 58.15 66.06
CA SER A 68 -35.83 57.04 66.61
C SER A 68 -36.60 55.72 66.53
N GLU A 69 -37.90 55.71 66.83
CA GLU A 69 -38.76 54.54 66.73
C GLU A 69 -38.88 54.06 65.28
N LEU A 70 -39.05 54.98 64.34
CA LEU A 70 -39.08 54.65 62.92
C LEU A 70 -37.74 54.03 62.47
N ASN A 71 -36.62 54.59 62.93
CA ASN A 71 -35.29 54.06 62.64
C ASN A 71 -35.09 52.67 63.26
N ASP A 72 -35.54 52.45 64.50
CA ASP A 72 -35.45 51.18 65.21
C ASP A 72 -36.29 50.08 64.55
N VAL A 73 -37.40 50.42 63.90
CA VAL A 73 -38.20 49.47 63.13
C VAL A 73 -37.58 49.20 61.74
N LEU A 74 -37.15 50.23 61.03
CA LEU A 74 -36.70 50.09 59.63
C LEU A 74 -35.27 49.54 59.52
N LEU A 75 -34.35 49.96 60.38
CA LEU A 75 -32.94 49.61 60.28
C LEU A 75 -32.69 48.09 60.39
N PRO A 76 -33.34 47.33 61.29
CA PRO A 76 -33.21 45.87 61.33
C PRO A 76 -33.75 45.18 60.07
N VAL A 77 -34.84 45.72 59.48
CA VAL A 77 -35.42 45.19 58.25
C VAL A 77 -34.46 45.39 57.07
N PHE A 78 -33.90 46.59 56.92
CA PHE A 78 -32.89 46.86 55.89
C PHE A 78 -31.62 46.02 56.08
N LYS A 79 -31.15 45.84 57.32
CA LYS A 79 -30.00 44.98 57.62
C LYS A 79 -30.28 43.52 57.28
N ARG A 80 -31.48 43.00 57.60
CA ARG A 80 -31.89 41.64 57.23
C ARG A 80 -31.94 41.46 55.72
N PHE A 81 -32.61 42.39 55.02
CA PHE A 81 -32.72 42.36 53.57
C PHE A 81 -31.34 42.42 52.90
N SER A 82 -30.47 43.34 53.32
CA SER A 82 -29.10 43.47 52.81
C SER A 82 -28.29 42.18 53.02
N ARG A 83 -28.40 41.57 54.21
CA ARG A 83 -27.73 40.30 54.50
C ARG A 83 -28.24 39.16 53.61
N GLU A 84 -29.56 39.06 53.44
CA GLU A 84 -30.19 38.01 52.65
C GLU A 84 -29.86 38.15 51.16
N VAL A 85 -29.93 39.35 50.61
CA VAL A 85 -29.53 39.63 49.22
C VAL A 85 -28.04 39.31 49.03
N THR A 86 -27.17 39.72 49.94
CA THR A 86 -25.73 39.43 49.84
C THR A 86 -25.46 37.93 49.92
N GLN A 87 -26.15 37.19 50.80
CA GLN A 87 -26.01 35.74 50.90
C GLN A 87 -26.52 35.02 49.66
N ASN A 88 -27.66 35.43 49.11
CA ASN A 88 -28.24 34.82 47.91
C ASN A 88 -27.40 35.11 46.67
N LEU A 89 -26.92 36.35 46.51
CA LEU A 89 -26.00 36.70 45.43
C LEU A 89 -24.65 35.99 45.56
N GLY A 90 -24.14 35.85 46.79
CA GLY A 90 -22.91 35.10 47.05
C GLY A 90 -23.04 33.62 46.67
N LYS A 91 -24.13 32.96 47.10
CA LYS A 91 -24.42 31.57 46.71
C LYS A 91 -24.55 31.41 45.20
N LEU A 92 -25.29 32.32 44.55
CA LEU A 92 -25.46 32.27 43.10
C LEU A 92 -24.14 32.47 42.36
N LEU A 93 -23.27 33.34 42.86
CA LEU A 93 -21.95 33.55 42.31
C LEU A 93 -21.07 32.30 42.45
N ASP A 94 -21.07 31.68 43.64
CA ASP A 94 -20.30 30.45 43.90
C ASP A 94 -20.79 29.29 43.03
N GLU A 95 -22.12 29.11 42.92
CA GLU A 95 -22.73 28.10 42.04
C GLU A 95 -22.35 28.32 40.58
N LYS A 96 -22.45 29.56 40.08
CA LYS A 96 -22.09 29.88 38.70
C LYS A 96 -20.60 29.75 38.43
N SER A 97 -19.75 30.12 39.39
CA SER A 97 -18.30 29.91 39.28
C SER A 97 -17.98 28.42 39.18
N SER A 98 -18.59 27.60 40.03
CA SER A 98 -18.39 26.15 40.02
C SER A 98 -18.90 25.51 38.72
N ASP A 99 -20.08 25.90 38.23
CA ASP A 99 -20.62 25.45 36.94
C ASP A 99 -19.64 25.76 35.78
N ILE A 100 -19.09 26.97 35.76
CA ILE A 100 -18.15 27.41 34.71
C ILE A 100 -16.86 26.58 34.76
N GLU A 101 -16.30 26.37 35.95
CA GLU A 101 -15.10 25.56 36.14
C GLU A 101 -15.31 24.10 35.69
N GLN A 102 -16.45 23.50 36.05
CA GLN A 102 -16.79 22.14 35.63
C GLN A 102 -16.95 22.07 34.10
N HIS A 103 -17.65 23.02 33.48
CA HIS A 103 -17.78 23.08 32.03
C HIS A 103 -16.44 23.24 31.32
N GLN A 104 -15.54 24.07 31.85
CA GLN A 104 -14.18 24.21 31.31
C GLN A 104 -13.40 22.90 31.40
N LYS A 105 -13.47 22.22 32.54
CA LYS A 105 -12.80 20.93 32.75
C LYS A 105 -13.31 19.87 31.76
N LEU A 106 -14.64 19.73 31.63
CA LEU A 106 -15.25 18.80 30.68
C LEU A 106 -14.85 19.11 29.23
N LYS A 107 -14.83 20.40 28.86
CA LYS A 107 -14.37 20.82 27.52
C LYS A 107 -12.89 20.45 27.30
N GLN A 108 -12.05 20.68 28.29
CA GLN A 108 -10.63 20.35 28.21
C GLN A 108 -10.40 18.84 28.10
N GLU A 109 -11.09 18.03 28.91
CA GLU A 109 -11.04 16.57 28.85
C GLU A 109 -11.52 16.04 27.48
N ALA A 110 -12.64 16.54 26.95
CA ALA A 110 -13.12 16.16 25.63
C ALA A 110 -12.13 16.52 24.52
N THR A 111 -11.51 17.70 24.61
CA THR A 111 -10.53 18.16 23.61
C THR A 111 -9.24 17.34 23.69
N GLN A 112 -8.74 17.06 24.90
CA GLN A 112 -7.55 16.24 25.12
C GLN A 112 -7.77 14.79 24.70
N SER A 113 -8.92 14.20 25.05
CA SER A 113 -9.28 12.85 24.63
C SER A 113 -9.39 12.74 23.10
N GLY A 114 -10.06 13.71 22.46
CA GLY A 114 -10.14 13.78 21.00
C GLY A 114 -8.76 13.92 20.34
N TYR A 115 -7.89 14.79 20.87
CA TYR A 115 -6.53 14.97 20.39
C TYR A 115 -5.69 13.69 20.53
N LEU A 116 -5.77 13.01 21.69
CA LEU A 116 -5.07 11.75 21.93
C LEU A 116 -5.54 10.67 20.95
N SER A 117 -6.86 10.53 20.73
CA SER A 117 -7.42 9.57 19.79
C SER A 117 -7.00 9.85 18.34
N LEU A 118 -6.96 11.12 17.93
CA LEU A 118 -6.50 11.49 16.59
C LEU A 118 -5.00 11.23 16.44
N SER A 119 -4.22 11.53 17.48
CA SER A 119 -2.77 11.28 17.47
C SER A 119 -2.44 9.79 17.41
N SER A 120 -3.19 8.93 18.12
CA SER A 120 -3.01 7.47 18.05
C SER A 120 -3.37 6.93 16.66
N ALA A 121 -4.50 7.38 16.10
CA ALA A 121 -4.90 7.01 14.74
C ALA A 121 -3.87 7.46 13.68
N LEU A 122 -3.27 8.63 13.85
CA LEU A 122 -2.19 9.11 12.98
C LEU A 122 -0.95 8.20 13.06
N ILE A 123 -0.55 7.80 14.27
CA ILE A 123 0.59 6.90 14.47
C ILE A 123 0.30 5.54 13.83
N GLU A 124 -0.88 4.97 14.06
CA GLU A 124 -1.30 3.71 13.44
C GLU A 124 -1.26 3.81 11.90
N LEU A 125 -1.81 4.88 11.33
CA LEU A 125 -1.79 5.11 9.88
C LEU A 125 -0.36 5.26 9.35
N GLN A 126 0.51 5.98 10.06
CA GLN A 126 1.91 6.14 9.69
C GLN A 126 2.62 4.78 9.68
N THR A 127 2.42 3.95 10.71
CA THR A 127 3.02 2.61 10.77
C THR A 127 2.50 1.67 9.68
N ALA A 128 1.20 1.74 9.36
CA ALA A 128 0.62 1.00 8.24
C ALA A 128 1.18 1.46 6.89
N HIS A 129 1.40 2.76 6.72
CA HIS A 129 2.02 3.31 5.51
C HIS A 129 3.49 2.85 5.36
N ASP A 130 4.27 2.90 6.43
CA ASP A 130 5.69 2.52 6.41
C ASP A 130 5.87 1.02 6.14
N THR A 131 5.01 0.18 6.73
CA THR A 131 4.99 -1.26 6.46
C THR A 131 4.61 -1.56 5.02
N LEU A 132 3.54 -0.95 4.50
CA LEU A 132 3.12 -1.10 3.10
C LEU A 132 4.21 -0.65 2.13
N THR A 133 4.89 0.46 2.42
CA THR A 133 5.99 0.97 1.59
C THR A 133 7.17 0.00 1.57
N SER A 134 7.50 -0.59 2.72
CA SER A 134 8.54 -1.62 2.84
C SER A 134 8.19 -2.88 2.04
N GLU A 135 6.95 -3.35 2.14
CA GLU A 135 6.45 -4.50 1.37
C GLU A 135 6.45 -4.22 -0.13
N HIS A 136 5.96 -3.06 -0.55
CA HIS A 136 5.98 -2.63 -1.95
C HIS A 136 7.41 -2.64 -2.50
N LYS A 137 8.37 -2.13 -1.74
CA LYS A 137 9.79 -2.15 -2.12
C LYS A 137 10.33 -3.58 -2.26
N LYS A 138 9.97 -4.49 -1.35
CA LYS A 138 10.36 -5.91 -1.45
C LYS A 138 9.79 -6.54 -2.72
N VAL A 139 8.49 -6.36 -2.97
CA VAL A 139 7.81 -6.91 -4.15
C VAL A 139 8.41 -6.34 -5.45
N CYS A 140 8.71 -5.05 -5.51
CA CYS A 140 9.40 -4.45 -6.67
C CYS A 140 10.77 -5.10 -6.91
N ASN A 141 11.58 -5.26 -5.86
CA ASN A 141 12.90 -5.89 -5.99
C ASN A 141 12.79 -7.35 -6.43
N GLU A 142 11.82 -8.09 -5.92
CA GLU A 142 11.54 -9.47 -6.33
C GLU A 142 11.10 -9.55 -7.80
N ALA A 143 10.22 -8.63 -8.23
CA ALA A 143 9.77 -8.55 -9.61
C ALA A 143 10.93 -8.21 -10.57
N GLU A 144 11.84 -7.31 -10.18
CA GLU A 144 13.05 -7.02 -10.95
C GLU A 144 13.99 -8.23 -11.03
N SER A 145 14.20 -8.94 -9.92
CA SER A 145 15.00 -10.18 -9.92
C SER A 145 14.40 -11.26 -10.82
N LEU A 146 13.07 -11.43 -10.79
CA LEU A 146 12.36 -12.38 -11.65
C LEU A 146 12.47 -11.98 -13.12
N ARG A 147 12.33 -10.69 -13.45
CA ARG A 147 12.54 -10.19 -14.82
C ARG A 147 13.96 -10.48 -15.33
N GLN A 148 14.98 -10.28 -14.51
CA GLN A 148 16.36 -10.60 -14.88
C GLN A 148 16.56 -12.10 -15.11
N LYS A 149 16.01 -12.95 -14.24
CA LYS A 149 16.06 -14.42 -14.40
C LYS A 149 15.33 -14.88 -15.67
N LEU A 150 14.16 -14.29 -15.96
CA LEU A 150 13.40 -14.57 -17.17
C LEU A 150 14.21 -14.21 -18.41
N ALA A 151 14.75 -13.00 -18.48
CA ALA A 151 15.57 -12.55 -19.61
C ALA A 151 16.80 -13.46 -19.84
N PHE A 152 17.48 -13.86 -18.77
CA PHE A 152 18.59 -14.81 -18.85
C PHE A 152 18.15 -16.19 -19.38
N SER A 153 17.01 -16.69 -18.89
CA SER A 153 16.46 -17.97 -19.35
C SER A 153 16.03 -17.91 -20.81
N GLU A 154 15.43 -16.82 -21.25
CA GLU A 154 15.05 -16.59 -22.66
C GLU A 154 16.28 -16.55 -23.56
N GLN A 155 17.34 -15.84 -23.16
CA GLN A 155 18.60 -15.82 -23.89
C GLN A 155 19.18 -17.24 -24.03
N ARG A 156 19.28 -17.98 -22.91
CA ARG A 156 19.78 -19.36 -22.93
C ARG A 156 18.93 -20.29 -23.80
N TYR A 157 17.62 -20.12 -23.79
CA TYR A 157 16.72 -20.89 -24.64
C TYR A 157 16.96 -20.60 -26.14
N GLN A 158 17.15 -19.33 -26.51
CA GLN A 158 17.49 -18.94 -27.88
C GLN A 158 18.85 -19.52 -28.32
N GLU A 159 19.85 -19.50 -27.45
CA GLU A 159 21.16 -20.12 -27.71
C GLU A 159 21.04 -21.63 -27.96
N VAL A 160 20.25 -22.34 -27.15
CA VAL A 160 20.00 -23.78 -27.32
C VAL A 160 19.25 -24.07 -28.63
N ILE A 161 18.27 -23.25 -29.00
CA ILE A 161 17.58 -23.38 -30.30
C ILE A 161 18.59 -23.20 -31.44
N ALA A 162 19.44 -22.17 -31.37
CA ALA A 162 20.45 -21.92 -32.38
C ALA A 162 21.41 -23.11 -32.51
N GLN A 163 21.93 -23.64 -31.39
CA GLN A 163 22.79 -24.81 -31.38
C GLN A 163 22.10 -26.05 -31.97
N ASN A 164 20.84 -26.31 -31.59
CA ASN A 164 20.07 -27.42 -32.16
C ASN A 164 19.87 -27.26 -33.67
N SER A 165 19.67 -26.04 -34.17
CA SER A 165 19.55 -25.81 -35.62
C SER A 165 20.85 -26.12 -36.35
N VAL A 166 22.01 -25.77 -35.77
CA VAL A 166 23.34 -26.07 -36.31
C VAL A 166 23.58 -27.58 -36.32
N LEU A 167 23.33 -28.27 -35.20
CA LEU A 167 23.47 -29.73 -35.10
C LEU A 167 22.55 -30.46 -36.07
N THR A 168 21.30 -29.98 -36.24
CA THR A 168 20.35 -30.55 -37.20
C THR A 168 20.86 -30.41 -38.63
N ASN A 169 21.47 -29.27 -38.98
CA ASN A 169 22.04 -29.05 -40.29
C ASN A 169 23.27 -29.93 -40.52
N GLN A 170 24.16 -30.05 -39.54
CA GLN A 170 25.31 -30.97 -39.58
C GLN A 170 24.86 -32.42 -39.77
N LEU A 171 23.86 -32.87 -39.01
CA LEU A 171 23.31 -34.23 -39.12
C LEU A 171 22.72 -34.49 -40.51
N LYS A 172 22.01 -33.51 -41.08
CA LYS A 172 21.48 -33.62 -42.46
C LYS A 172 22.61 -33.70 -43.49
N GLN A 173 23.71 -32.99 -43.27
CA GLN A 173 24.86 -33.03 -44.18
C GLN A 173 25.58 -34.38 -44.10
N GLU A 174 25.88 -34.87 -42.90
CA GLU A 174 26.46 -36.20 -42.68
C GLU A 174 25.56 -37.31 -43.25
N GLN A 175 24.24 -37.17 -43.13
CA GLN A 175 23.30 -38.11 -43.72
C GLN A 175 23.40 -38.11 -45.26
N LYS A 176 23.49 -36.94 -45.90
CA LYS A 176 23.69 -36.84 -47.36
C LYS A 176 25.01 -37.47 -47.78
N GLU A 177 26.10 -37.12 -47.13
CA GLU A 177 27.44 -37.67 -47.41
C GLU A 177 27.44 -39.20 -47.25
N SER A 178 26.81 -39.74 -46.18
CA SER A 178 26.62 -41.18 -46.00
C SER A 178 25.83 -41.82 -47.15
N THR A 179 24.75 -41.19 -47.62
CA THR A 179 23.99 -41.71 -48.76
C THR A 179 24.80 -41.68 -50.06
N GLU A 180 25.58 -40.63 -50.30
CA GLU A 180 26.48 -40.53 -51.45
C GLU A 180 27.56 -41.60 -51.41
N PHE A 181 28.19 -41.83 -50.25
CA PHE A 181 29.16 -42.91 -50.09
C PHE A 181 28.55 -44.29 -50.33
N ARG A 182 27.32 -44.55 -49.88
CA ARG A 182 26.63 -45.82 -50.15
C ARG A 182 26.34 -46.01 -51.64
N ILE A 183 25.89 -44.96 -52.32
CA ILE A 183 25.66 -45.01 -53.78
C ILE A 183 26.97 -45.26 -54.52
N ASN A 184 28.04 -44.56 -54.15
CA ASN A 184 29.37 -44.73 -54.73
C ASN A 184 29.90 -46.16 -54.49
N LEU A 185 29.71 -46.71 -53.29
CA LEU A 185 30.08 -48.08 -52.96
C LEU A 185 29.33 -49.08 -53.85
N ALA A 186 28.00 -48.96 -53.93
CA ALA A 186 27.18 -49.84 -54.76
C ALA A 186 27.57 -49.77 -56.25
N GLN A 187 27.90 -48.57 -56.76
CA GLN A 187 28.39 -48.40 -58.13
C GLN A 187 29.74 -49.12 -58.33
N LYS A 188 30.67 -49.01 -57.37
CA LYS A 188 31.96 -49.71 -57.41
C LYS A 188 31.81 -51.23 -57.33
N GLU A 189 30.90 -51.74 -56.50
CA GLU A 189 30.59 -53.16 -56.42
C GLU A 189 30.04 -53.69 -57.76
N VAL A 190 29.16 -52.94 -58.43
CA VAL A 190 28.65 -53.29 -59.76
C VAL A 190 29.77 -53.28 -60.81
N ASP A 191 30.65 -52.27 -60.78
CA ASP A 191 31.76 -52.19 -61.72
C ASP A 191 32.78 -53.32 -61.50
N LEU A 192 33.05 -53.70 -60.26
CA LEU A 192 33.85 -54.88 -59.92
C LEU A 192 33.19 -56.17 -60.44
N ALA A 193 31.90 -56.36 -60.21
CA ALA A 193 31.18 -57.53 -60.73
C ALA A 193 31.20 -57.61 -62.28
N LYS A 194 31.19 -56.46 -62.98
CA LYS A 194 31.38 -56.42 -64.43
C LYS A 194 32.80 -56.84 -64.84
N GLN A 195 33.82 -56.36 -64.12
CA GLN A 195 35.22 -56.73 -64.35
C GLN A 195 35.43 -58.22 -64.10
N ASP A 196 34.88 -58.77 -63.01
CA ASP A 196 34.94 -60.20 -62.71
C ASP A 196 34.30 -61.04 -63.82
N ASN A 197 33.12 -60.64 -64.31
CA ASN A 197 32.48 -61.30 -65.45
C ASN A 197 33.32 -61.22 -66.74
N GLN A 198 34.00 -60.11 -66.99
CA GLN A 198 34.91 -59.99 -68.13
C GLN A 198 36.14 -60.90 -67.97
N LEU A 199 36.71 -60.95 -66.77
CA LEU A 199 37.82 -61.86 -66.45
C LEU A 199 37.41 -63.31 -66.66
N ILE A 200 36.22 -63.72 -66.19
CA ILE A 200 35.69 -65.07 -66.42
C ILE A 200 35.57 -65.38 -67.92
N LYS A 201 35.04 -64.45 -68.73
CA LYS A 201 34.95 -64.66 -70.19
C LYS A 201 36.33 -64.78 -70.84
N LEU A 202 37.27 -63.92 -70.46
CA LEU A 202 38.64 -63.94 -70.99
C LEU A 202 39.39 -65.20 -70.55
N THR A 203 39.15 -65.72 -69.34
CA THR A 203 39.74 -66.98 -68.89
C THR A 203 39.13 -68.17 -69.62
N GLU A 204 37.80 -68.21 -69.82
CA GLU A 204 37.15 -69.22 -70.65
C GLU A 204 37.67 -69.21 -72.10
N GLU A 205 37.84 -68.03 -72.69
CA GLU A 205 38.40 -67.88 -74.03
C GLU A 205 39.86 -68.31 -74.10
N ASN A 206 40.69 -67.93 -73.12
CA ASN A 206 42.05 -68.44 -72.99
C ASN A 206 42.08 -69.96 -72.86
N VAL A 207 41.17 -70.56 -72.09
CA VAL A 207 41.08 -72.02 -71.97
C VAL A 207 40.73 -72.64 -73.33
N LYS A 208 39.74 -72.10 -74.05
CA LYS A 208 39.40 -72.57 -75.41
C LYS A 208 40.55 -72.43 -76.40
N LEU A 209 41.25 -71.29 -76.40
CA LEU A 209 42.42 -71.06 -77.24
C LEU A 209 43.58 -72.00 -76.88
N THR A 210 43.77 -72.30 -75.59
CA THR A 210 44.76 -73.27 -75.12
C THR A 210 44.43 -74.66 -75.63
N VAL A 211 43.16 -75.09 -75.54
CA VAL A 211 42.69 -76.37 -76.09
C VAL A 211 42.89 -76.42 -77.61
N LEU A 212 42.52 -75.36 -78.35
CA LEU A 212 42.74 -75.29 -79.80
C LEU A 212 44.24 -75.33 -80.18
N LEU A 213 45.10 -74.72 -79.36
CA LEU A 213 46.55 -74.79 -79.55
C LEU A 213 47.09 -76.21 -79.30
N GLU A 214 46.59 -76.90 -78.27
CA GLU A 214 46.91 -78.30 -77.99
C GLU A 214 46.40 -79.22 -79.11
N GLU A 215 45.17 -79.02 -79.59
CA GLU A 215 44.61 -79.74 -80.73
C GLU A 215 45.43 -79.51 -82.00
N HIS A 216 45.81 -78.28 -82.30
CA HIS A 216 46.66 -77.97 -83.45
C HIS A 216 48.10 -78.51 -83.30
N GLN A 217 48.65 -78.57 -82.07
CA GLN A 217 49.91 -79.27 -81.80
C GLN A 217 49.77 -80.79 -82.00
N ASN A 218 48.66 -81.37 -81.57
CA ASN A 218 48.35 -82.79 -81.78
C ASN A 218 48.12 -83.11 -83.27
N ASP A 219 47.44 -82.24 -84.01
CA ASP A 219 47.26 -82.39 -85.46
C ASP A 219 48.59 -82.24 -86.20
N LYS A 220 49.45 -81.29 -85.81
CA LYS A 220 50.81 -81.18 -86.35
C LYS A 220 51.63 -82.43 -86.08
N THR A 221 51.60 -82.96 -84.86
CA THR A 221 52.34 -84.19 -84.53
C THR A 221 51.76 -85.41 -85.23
N ALA A 222 50.43 -85.46 -85.45
CA ALA A 222 49.77 -86.50 -86.22
C ALA A 222 50.10 -86.41 -87.73
N ASP A 223 50.17 -85.22 -88.30
CA ASP A 223 50.59 -84.99 -89.68
C ASP A 223 52.09 -85.25 -89.88
N GLU A 224 52.92 -84.89 -88.90
CA GLU A 224 54.32 -85.29 -88.86
C GLU A 224 54.46 -86.80 -88.76
N ALA A 225 53.66 -87.47 -87.92
CA ALA A 225 53.63 -88.93 -87.81
C ALA A 225 53.17 -89.61 -89.12
N LYS A 226 52.19 -89.03 -89.84
CA LYS A 226 51.79 -89.50 -91.18
C LYS A 226 52.89 -89.30 -92.21
N LYS A 227 53.55 -88.14 -92.23
CA LYS A 227 54.73 -87.89 -93.10
C LYS A 227 55.86 -88.86 -92.78
N TRP A 228 56.09 -89.15 -91.50
CA TRP A 228 57.03 -90.18 -91.08
C TRP A 228 56.61 -91.56 -91.58
N GLN A 229 55.34 -91.95 -91.45
CA GLN A 229 54.83 -93.22 -91.99
C GLN A 229 54.96 -93.32 -93.52
N GLU A 230 54.73 -92.23 -94.26
CA GLU A 230 54.96 -92.18 -95.71
C GLU A 230 56.44 -92.29 -96.06
N MET A 231 57.32 -91.64 -95.29
CA MET A 231 58.77 -91.81 -95.40
C MET A 231 59.19 -93.23 -95.09
N THR A 232 58.63 -93.87 -94.06
CA THR A 232 58.90 -95.28 -93.72
C THR A 232 58.41 -96.20 -94.83
N LYS A 233 57.22 -95.98 -95.40
CA LYS A 233 56.75 -96.73 -96.58
C LYS A 233 57.65 -96.55 -97.80
N LYS A 234 58.17 -95.34 -98.04
CA LYS A 234 59.16 -95.08 -99.11
C LYS A 234 60.48 -95.78 -98.83
N LEU A 235 60.94 -95.82 -97.58
CA LEU A 235 62.11 -96.57 -97.13
C LEU A 235 61.90 -98.08 -97.24
N ASP A 236 60.72 -98.60 -96.91
CA ASP A 236 60.38 -100.02 -97.06
C ASP A 236 60.27 -100.41 -98.53
N ALA A 237 59.73 -99.54 -99.40
CA ALA A 237 59.75 -99.73 -100.85
C ALA A 237 61.18 -99.73 -101.42
N LEU A 238 62.06 -98.86 -100.92
CA LEU A 238 63.50 -98.85 -101.23
C LEU A 238 64.22 -100.11 -100.72
N THR A 239 63.90 -100.56 -99.51
CA THR A 239 64.47 -101.77 -98.90
C THR A 239 63.98 -103.04 -99.61
N SER A 240 62.74 -103.04 -100.09
CA SER A 240 62.17 -104.10 -100.94
C SER A 240 62.82 -104.13 -102.32
N SER A 241 63.04 -102.96 -102.92
CA SER A 241 63.80 -102.78 -104.18
C SER A 241 65.24 -103.29 -104.05
N MET A 242 65.89 -103.07 -102.90
CA MET A 242 67.25 -103.53 -102.60
C MET A 242 67.34 -105.04 -102.31
N LYS A 243 66.27 -105.67 -101.79
CA LYS A 243 66.18 -107.13 -101.61
C LYS A 243 65.85 -107.88 -102.91
N THR A 244 65.24 -107.24 -103.91
CA THR A 244 65.02 -107.85 -105.24
C THR A 244 66.24 -107.80 -106.17
N THR A 245 67.25 -106.98 -105.89
CA THR A 245 68.48 -106.91 -106.70
C THR A 245 69.56 -107.93 -106.31
N GLN A 246 69.41 -108.66 -105.20
CA GLN A 246 70.44 -109.58 -104.67
C GLN A 246 70.17 -111.09 -104.86
N ARG A 247 69.12 -111.50 -105.57
CA ARG A 247 68.85 -112.91 -105.90
C ARG A 247 68.28 -113.11 -107.31
N LYS A 248 69.12 -112.96 -108.32
CA LYS A 248 69.00 -113.70 -109.59
C LYS A 248 70.39 -113.90 -110.21
N ASP A 249 70.89 -115.11 -109.96
CA ASP A 249 71.69 -115.95 -110.84
C ASP A 249 73.12 -115.53 -111.24
N ARG A 250 74.06 -115.88 -110.36
CA ARG A 250 75.23 -116.71 -110.76
C ARG A 250 74.74 -118.16 -110.86
N GLY A 251 74.99 -118.94 -111.90
CA GLY A 251 75.81 -118.83 -113.12
C GLY A 251 75.93 -120.24 -113.74
N PRO A 252 76.64 -120.47 -114.86
CA PRO A 252 77.95 -121.11 -114.65
C PRO A 252 78.99 -120.77 -115.73
N LYS A 253 80.31 -120.85 -115.55
CA LYS A 253 81.23 -121.09 -114.43
C LYS A 253 82.64 -120.82 -115.02
N GLN A 254 83.44 -119.98 -114.36
CA GLN A 254 84.90 -120.01 -114.29
C GLN A 254 85.31 -119.19 -113.06
#